data_AF-A0A9N9XUM1-F1
#
_entry.id   AF-A0A9N9XUM1-F1
#
_cell.length_a   1.000
_cell.length_b   1.000
_cell.length_c   1.000
_cell.angle_alpha   90.00
_cell.angle_beta   90.00
_cell.angle_gamma   90.00
#
_symmetry.space_group_name_H-M   'P 1'
#
loop_
_entity.id
_entity.type
_entity.pdbx_description
1 polymer ?
#
loop_
_entity_poly.entity_id
_entity_poly.type
_entity_poly.pdbx_seq_one_letter_code
_entity_poly.pdbx_strand_id
1 'polypeptide(L)'
;MNWFFNKNKPPSNSCECDNSPPIPNFGRFQNFVRRRPMKYPYTLTAKVAQFPLLHYIKHNWVWRYYIGGLILSAPVFWYITKITNSPENVARWAEIKRREKEEHEHKFK
;
A
#
# COMPACT_ATOMS: atom_id res chain seq x y z
N MET A 1 35.19 43.36 -44.78
CA MET A 1 33.84 43.73 -45.24
C MET A 1 32.91 42.57 -44.93
N ASN A 2 31.82 42.87 -44.22
CA ASN A 2 30.62 42.05 -44.00
C ASN A 2 30.74 40.81 -43.10
N TRP A 3 29.80 40.53 -42.21
CA TRP A 3 28.86 41.37 -41.46
C TRP A 3 28.26 40.38 -40.45
N PHE A 4 28.21 40.80 -39.19
CA PHE A 4 27.50 40.15 -38.10
C PHE A 4 26.09 39.71 -38.49
N PHE A 5 25.70 38.47 -38.14
CA PHE A 5 24.51 38.12 -37.35
C PHE A 5 24.14 36.64 -37.58
N ASN A 6 24.38 35.77 -36.59
CA ASN A 6 23.52 34.60 -36.41
C ASN A 6 22.91 34.67 -35.00
N LYS A 7 21.60 34.93 -34.96
CA LYS A 7 20.79 34.98 -33.74
C LYS A 7 20.43 33.56 -33.32
N ASN A 8 21.09 33.00 -32.31
CA ASN A 8 20.55 31.91 -31.48
C ASN A 8 21.22 31.99 -30.09
N LYS A 9 20.71 32.84 -29.18
CA LYS A 9 19.77 32.53 -28.06
C LYS A 9 20.53 32.19 -26.74
N PRO A 10 20.12 32.75 -25.57
CA PRO A 10 20.98 33.03 -24.40
C PRO A 10 21.26 31.80 -23.50
N PRO A 11 22.18 31.88 -22.52
CA PRO A 11 22.71 30.70 -21.82
C PRO A 11 21.64 30.07 -20.92
N SER A 12 21.35 28.79 -21.15
CA SER A 12 20.54 27.97 -20.26
C SER A 12 21.39 27.55 -19.06
N ASN A 13 21.20 28.30 -17.99
CA ASN A 13 21.78 28.04 -16.68
C ASN A 13 21.23 26.73 -16.12
N SER A 14 22.14 25.88 -15.62
CA SER A 14 21.92 24.81 -14.65
C SER A 14 20.86 23.76 -15.00
N CYS A 15 21.28 22.66 -15.64
CA CYS A 15 20.96 21.25 -15.29
C CYS A 15 21.45 20.32 -16.43
N GLU A 16 22.76 20.30 -16.71
CA GLU A 16 23.33 19.52 -17.81
C GLU A 16 23.55 18.05 -17.38
N CYS A 17 22.49 17.25 -17.34
CA CYS A 17 22.56 15.79 -17.30
C CYS A 17 22.07 15.22 -18.64
N ASP A 18 22.52 15.77 -19.77
CA ASP A 18 22.14 15.24 -21.08
C ASP A 18 23.24 15.45 -22.13
N ASN A 19 24.44 14.94 -21.85
CA ASN A 19 25.51 14.78 -22.85
C ASN A 19 25.73 13.29 -23.13
N SER A 20 24.74 12.64 -23.72
CA SER A 20 24.93 11.39 -24.48
C SER A 20 24.43 11.62 -25.90
N PRO A 21 25.25 11.42 -26.94
CA PRO A 21 24.85 11.71 -28.32
C PRO A 21 23.68 10.80 -28.75
N PRO A 22 22.80 11.28 -29.66
CA PRO A 22 21.70 10.47 -30.15
C PRO A 22 22.24 9.24 -30.89
N ILE A 23 21.91 8.05 -30.37
CA ILE A 23 22.24 6.78 -30.99
C ILE A 23 21.33 6.61 -32.22
N PRO A 24 21.86 6.35 -33.43
CA PRO A 24 21.02 6.13 -34.60
C PRO A 24 20.12 4.91 -34.38
N ASN A 25 18.83 5.08 -34.69
CA ASN A 25 17.79 4.07 -34.56
C ASN A 25 18.10 2.85 -35.46
N PHE A 26 18.55 1.77 -34.85
CA PHE A 26 18.41 0.43 -35.40
C PHE A 26 17.87 -0.48 -34.31
N GLY A 27 16.74 -1.11 -34.58
CA GLY A 27 15.87 -1.75 -33.59
C GLY A 27 16.60 -2.61 -32.56
N ARG A 28 16.45 -2.23 -31.28
CA ARG A 28 16.49 -3.18 -30.17
C ARG A 28 15.67 -2.61 -29.02
N PHE A 29 14.75 -3.46 -28.57
CA PHE A 29 13.97 -3.41 -27.33
C PHE A 29 14.51 -2.40 -26.31
N GLN A 30 13.65 -1.45 -25.93
CA GLN A 30 13.92 -0.35 -25.01
C GLN A 30 14.91 -0.77 -23.91
N ASN A 31 16.02 -0.04 -23.82
CA ASN A 31 16.85 -0.03 -22.63
C ASN A 31 15.94 0.30 -21.44
N PHE A 32 15.73 -0.66 -20.54
CA PHE A 32 15.10 -0.36 -19.26
C PHE A 32 16.07 0.57 -18.54
N VAL A 33 15.90 1.88 -18.70
CA VAL A 33 16.63 2.89 -17.94
C VAL A 33 16.50 2.43 -16.49
N ARG A 34 17.60 1.94 -15.91
CA ARG A 34 17.65 1.63 -14.48
C ARG A 34 17.51 2.98 -13.78
N ARG A 35 16.26 3.43 -13.61
CA ARG A 35 15.91 4.63 -12.87
C ARG A 35 16.48 4.41 -11.49
N ARG A 36 17.56 5.12 -11.18
CA ARG A 36 18.17 5.05 -9.86
C ARG A 36 17.08 5.51 -8.88
N PRO A 37 16.74 4.71 -7.86
CA PRO A 37 15.76 5.13 -6.87
C PRO A 37 16.23 6.47 -6.27
N MET A 38 15.29 7.40 -6.05
CA MET A 38 15.58 8.67 -5.39
C MET A 38 16.27 8.43 -4.05
N LYS A 39 17.35 9.16 -3.78
CA LYS A 39 18.16 8.97 -2.56
C LYS A 39 17.37 9.22 -1.27
N TYR A 40 16.44 10.17 -1.29
CA TYR A 40 15.56 10.49 -0.17
C TYR A 40 14.10 10.52 -0.65
N PRO A 41 13.35 9.41 -0.52
CA PRO A 41 11.94 9.40 -0.85
C PRO A 41 11.15 10.17 0.22
N TYR A 42 10.65 11.35 -0.13
CA TYR A 42 9.88 12.20 0.78
C TYR A 42 8.39 11.86 0.81
N THR A 43 7.88 11.15 -0.20
CA THR A 43 6.50 10.65 -0.23
C THR A 43 6.44 9.20 0.20
N LEU A 44 5.35 8.81 0.87
CA LEU A 44 5.12 7.43 1.30
C LEU A 44 5.08 6.46 0.12
N THR A 45 4.56 6.91 -1.03
CA THR A 45 4.54 6.12 -2.26
C THR A 45 5.95 5.87 -2.80
N ALA A 46 6.82 6.89 -2.81
CA ALA A 46 8.22 6.74 -3.22
C ALA A 46 8.98 5.82 -2.26
N LYS A 47 8.68 5.87 -0.96
CA LYS A 47 9.22 4.96 0.05
C LYS A 47 8.85 3.51 -0.27
N VAL A 48 7.55 3.23 -0.47
CA VAL A 48 7.06 1.88 -0.79
C VAL A 48 7.65 1.33 -2.08
N ALA A 49 7.76 2.14 -3.14
CA ALA A 49 8.35 1.72 -4.41
C ALA A 49 9.84 1.36 -4.30
N GLN A 50 10.55 1.94 -3.33
CA GLN A 50 11.97 1.66 -3.08
C GLN A 50 12.19 0.52 -2.08
N PHE A 51 11.22 0.25 -1.20
CA PHE A 51 11.37 -0.78 -0.19
C PHE A 51 11.23 -2.18 -0.79
N PRO A 52 12.18 -3.10 -0.54
CA PRO A 52 12.09 -4.48 -1.01
C PRO A 52 11.10 -5.28 -0.12
N LEU A 53 9.81 -4.97 -0.22
CA LEU A 53 8.75 -5.55 0.63
C LEU A 53 8.74 -7.08 0.60
N LEU A 54 8.89 -7.67 -0.59
CA LEU A 54 8.92 -9.13 -0.76
C LEU A 54 10.10 -9.78 -0.04
N HIS A 55 11.24 -9.10 0.08
CA HIS A 55 12.40 -9.61 0.81
C HIS A 55 12.09 -9.70 2.31
N TYR A 56 11.55 -8.63 2.89
CA TYR A 56 11.18 -8.63 4.31
C TYR A 56 10.10 -9.66 4.64
N ILE A 57 9.09 -9.84 3.80
CA ILE A 57 8.04 -10.85 4.04
C ILE A 57 8.62 -12.28 4.00
N LYS A 58 9.56 -12.57 3.09
CA LYS A 58 10.17 -13.90 2.95
C LYS A 58 11.13 -14.24 4.09
N HIS A 59 11.92 -13.29 4.56
CA HIS A 59 12.97 -13.52 5.55
C HIS A 59 12.55 -13.26 7.00
N ASN A 60 11.54 -12.43 7.25
CA ASN A 60 11.05 -12.20 8.59
C ASN A 60 10.20 -13.38 9.09
N TRP A 61 10.72 -14.09 10.08
CA TRP A 61 10.01 -15.15 10.81
C TRP A 61 8.66 -14.71 11.40
N VAL A 62 8.53 -13.44 11.82
CA VAL A 62 7.30 -12.88 12.40
C VAL A 62 6.10 -13.09 11.48
N TRP A 63 6.23 -12.80 10.18
CA TRP A 63 5.11 -12.94 9.24
C TRP A 63 4.68 -14.40 9.05
N ARG A 64 5.62 -15.36 9.15
CA ARG A 64 5.31 -16.79 9.07
C ARG A 64 4.49 -17.24 10.28
N TYR A 65 4.91 -16.88 11.48
CA TYR A 65 4.21 -17.25 12.71
C TYR A 65 2.90 -16.47 12.90
N TYR A 66 2.82 -15.23 12.43
CA TYR A 66 1.59 -14.44 12.52
C TYR A 66 0.47 -15.06 11.67
N ILE A 67 0.76 -15.40 10.41
CA ILE A 67 -0.20 -16.08 9.54
C ILE A 67 -0.52 -17.48 10.08
N GLY A 68 0.50 -18.22 10.56
CA GLY A 68 0.29 -19.52 11.19
C GLY A 68 -0.62 -19.46 12.42
N GLY A 69 -0.44 -18.46 13.29
CA GLY A 69 -1.27 -18.24 14.48
C GLY A 69 -2.70 -17.83 14.15
N LEU A 70 -2.90 -17.00 13.12
CA LEU A 70 -4.24 -16.67 12.62
C LEU A 70 -4.95 -17.91 12.06
N ILE A 71 -4.25 -18.72 11.28
CA ILE A 71 -4.82 -19.96 10.73
C ILE A 71 -5.14 -20.96 11.86
N LEU A 72 -4.28 -21.08 12.86
CA LEU A 72 -4.48 -21.99 13.98
C LEU A 72 -5.64 -21.55 14.89
N SER A 73 -5.83 -20.25 15.07
CA SER A 73 -6.93 -19.70 15.88
C SER A 73 -8.26 -19.62 15.13
N ALA A 74 -8.25 -19.55 13.78
CA ALA A 74 -9.45 -19.54 12.96
C ALA A 74 -10.48 -20.66 13.26
N PRO A 75 -10.12 -21.95 13.41
CA PRO A 75 -11.09 -23.00 13.75
C PRO A 75 -11.70 -22.82 15.15
N VAL A 76 -10.94 -22.28 16.11
CA VAL A 76 -11.43 -21.98 17.46
C VAL A 76 -12.53 -20.91 17.38
N PHE A 77 -12.28 -19.83 16.65
CA PHE A 77 -13.27 -18.79 16.44
C PHE A 77 -14.48 -19.27 15.63
N TRP A 78 -14.27 -20.13 14.63
CA TRP A 78 -15.36 -20.73 13.87
C TRP A 78 -16.30 -21.55 14.77
N TYR A 79 -15.74 -22.36 15.68
CA TYR A 79 -16.52 -23.15 16.62
C TYR A 79 -17.35 -22.27 17.57
N ILE A 80 -16.73 -21.23 18.15
CA ILE A 80 -17.43 -20.27 19.02
C ILE A 80 -18.58 -19.59 18.26
N THR A 81 -18.32 -19.15 17.02
CA THR A 81 -19.32 -18.48 16.18
C THR A 81 -20.53 -19.38 15.91
N LYS A 82 -20.33 -20.70 15.76
CA LYS A 82 -21.43 -21.65 15.53
C LYS A 82 -22.29 -21.83 16.78
N ILE A 83 -21.70 -21.84 17.98
CA ILE A 83 -22.45 -21.95 19.24
C ILE A 83 -23.24 -20.67 19.50
N THR A 84 -22.60 -19.51 19.34
CA THR A 84 -23.23 -18.22 19.62
C THR A 84 -24.41 -17.92 18.69
N ASN A 85 -24.32 -18.32 17.41
CA ASN A 85 -25.38 -18.11 16.41
C ASN A 85 -26.44 -19.23 16.38
N SER A 86 -26.48 -20.10 17.39
CA SER A 86 -27.60 -21.03 17.53
C SER A 86 -28.93 -20.27 17.67
N PRO A 87 -30.03 -20.75 17.04
CA PRO A 87 -31.30 -20.03 16.99
C PRO A 87 -31.87 -19.77 18.39
N GLU A 88 -31.61 -20.67 19.34
CA GLU A 88 -31.98 -20.52 20.74
C GLU A 88 -31.26 -19.35 21.41
N ASN A 89 -29.93 -19.24 21.24
CA ASN A 89 -29.16 -18.16 21.85
C ASN A 89 -29.52 -16.79 21.25
N VAL A 90 -29.81 -16.74 19.95
CA VAL A 90 -30.32 -15.54 19.27
C VAL A 90 -31.68 -15.13 19.82
N ALA A 91 -32.61 -16.08 19.99
CA ALA A 91 -33.94 -15.79 20.55
C ALA A 91 -33.85 -15.28 22.01
N ARG A 92 -32.99 -15.90 22.83
CA ARG A 92 -32.75 -15.45 24.21
C ARG A 92 -32.16 -14.05 24.26
N TRP A 93 -31.22 -13.74 23.37
CA TRP A 93 -30.63 -12.41 23.31
C TRP A 93 -31.61 -11.34 22.79
N ALA A 94 -32.48 -11.70 21.85
CA ALA A 94 -33.55 -10.82 21.39
C ALA A 94 -34.55 -10.47 22.51
N GLU A 95 -34.92 -11.45 23.33
CA GLU A 95 -35.80 -11.24 24.49
C GLU A 95 -35.14 -10.33 25.54
N ILE A 96 -33.86 -10.55 25.84
CA ILE A 96 -33.10 -9.71 26.78
C ILE A 96 -33.07 -8.25 26.28
N LYS A 97 -32.76 -8.02 25.01
CA LYS A 97 -32.75 -6.66 24.44
C LYS A 97 -34.14 -6.01 24.42
N ARG A 98 -35.20 -6.79 24.23
CA ARG A 98 -36.57 -6.27 24.32
C ARG A 98 -36.87 -5.76 25.72
N ARG A 99 -36.54 -6.56 26.75
CA ARG A 99 -36.68 -6.17 28.15
C ARG A 99 -35.83 -4.95 28.52
N GLU A 100 -34.56 -4.93 28.10
CA GLU A 100 -33.66 -3.79 28.35
C GLU A 100 -34.18 -2.50 27.69
N LYS A 101 -34.75 -2.61 26.49
CA LYS A 101 -35.36 -1.47 25.80
C LYS A 101 -36.58 -0.95 26.57
N GLU A 102 -37.46 -1.83 27.02
CA GLU A 102 -38.63 -1.47 27.83
C GLU A 102 -38.23 -0.81 29.16
N GLU A 103 -37.21 -1.35 29.83
CA GLU A 103 -36.65 -0.77 31.07
C GLU A 103 -36.01 0.60 30.82
N HIS A 104 -35.27 0.77 29.72
CA HIS A 104 -34.68 2.06 29.35
C HIS A 104 -35.76 3.10 29.00
N GLU A 105 -36.79 2.70 28.24
CA GLU A 105 -37.93 3.57 27.92
C GLU A 105 -38.71 3.97 29.19
N HIS A 106 -38.84 3.07 30.18
CA HIS A 106 -39.49 3.38 31.45
C HIS A 106 -38.62 4.24 32.38
N LYS A 107 -37.29 4.13 32.30
CA LYS A 107 -36.34 4.88 33.15
C LYS A 107 -36.08 6.31 32.65
N PHE A 108 -36.16 6.54 31.33
CA PHE A 108 -35.83 7.82 30.69
C PHE A 108 -37.06 8.59 30.17
N LYS A 109 -38.23 8.29 30.72
CA LYS A 109 -39.49 9.01 30.49
C LYS A 109 -39.88 9.80 31.73
#